data_AF-A0A967ZBQ5-F1
#
_entry.id   AF-A0A967ZBQ5-F1
#
_cell.length_a   1.000
_cell.length_b   1.000
_cell.length_c   1.000
_cell.angle_alpha   90.00
_cell.angle_beta   90.00
_cell.angle_gamma   90.00
#
_symmetry.space_group_name_H-M   'P 1'
#
loop_
_entity.id
_entity.type
_entity.pdbx_description
1 polymer ?
#
loop_
_entity_poly.entity_id
_entity_poly.type
_entity_poly.pdbx_seq_one_letter_code
_entity_poly.pdbx_strand_id
1 'polypeptide(L)'
;MLARFRAWLSRVASATATASSRWRILVVAVAILLVPFFALSWYWSREPSVFWVSAATQDRPLVLGYSTTDTLIQVATWLLEKPGGYLTNDIMLPGIWLDNMPSFEFGVVVQIRD
;
A
#
# COMPACT_ATOMS: atom_id res chain seq x y z
N MET A 1 2.49 -28.66 14.30
CA MET A 1 2.91 -27.44 13.57
C MET A 1 4.18 -26.80 14.14
N LEU A 2 4.27 -26.56 15.46
CA LEU A 2 5.40 -25.87 16.09
C LEU A 2 6.78 -26.54 15.92
N ALA A 3 6.86 -27.87 15.97
CA ALA A 3 8.13 -28.60 15.78
C ALA A 3 8.71 -28.42 14.36
N ARG A 4 7.85 -28.36 13.33
CA ARG A 4 8.26 -28.16 11.94
C ARG A 4 8.76 -26.73 11.70
N PHE A 5 8.11 -25.74 12.33
CA PHE A 5 8.53 -24.35 12.28
C PHE A 5 9.88 -24.12 12.97
N ARG A 6 10.07 -24.72 14.15
CA ARG A 6 11.33 -24.63 14.90
C ARG A 6 12.50 -25.30 14.16
N ALA A 7 12.26 -26.45 13.53
CA ALA A 7 13.25 -27.14 12.70
C ALA A 7 13.59 -26.36 11.42
N TRP A 8 12.63 -25.62 10.86
CA TRP A 8 12.88 -24.72 9.73
C TRP A 8 13.73 -23.52 10.16
N LEU A 9 13.42 -22.88 11.29
CA LEU A 9 14.22 -21.78 11.85
C LEU A 9 15.65 -22.19 12.15
N SER A 10 15.87 -23.36 12.75
CA SER A 10 17.22 -23.85 13.05
C SER A 10 18.02 -24.12 11.77
N ARG A 11 17.37 -24.59 10.70
CA ARG A 11 18.02 -24.80 9.40
C ARG A 11 18.46 -23.49 8.76
N VAL A 12 17.61 -22.46 8.78
CA VAL A 12 17.95 -21.11 8.31
C VAL A 12 19.10 -20.54 9.12
N ALA A 13 19.05 -20.66 10.45
CA ALA A 13 20.13 -20.21 11.33
C ALA A 13 21.46 -20.92 11.03
N SER A 14 21.44 -22.25 10.87
CA SER A 14 22.64 -23.02 10.52
C SER A 14 23.21 -22.69 9.14
N ALA A 15 22.35 -22.42 8.14
CA ALA A 15 22.79 -22.00 6.81
C ALA A 15 23.52 -20.65 6.85
N THR A 16 23.07 -19.73 7.71
CA THR A 16 23.78 -18.45 7.92
C THR A 16 25.09 -18.59 8.71
N ALA A 17 25.26 -19.66 9.49
CA ALA A 17 26.48 -19.91 10.27
C ALA A 17 27.63 -20.48 9.41
N THR A 18 27.30 -21.26 8.37
CA THR A 18 28.29 -21.83 7.44
C THR A 18 28.69 -20.86 6.32
N ALA A 19 27.93 -19.78 6.13
CA ALA A 19 28.23 -18.75 5.14
C ALA A 19 29.46 -17.92 5.53
N SER A 20 30.31 -17.58 4.56
CA SER A 20 31.51 -16.76 4.82
C SER A 20 31.14 -15.40 5.40
N SER A 21 32.00 -14.85 6.28
CA SER A 21 31.73 -13.59 7.01
C SER A 21 31.34 -12.44 6.08
N ARG A 22 31.91 -12.41 4.86
CA ARG A 22 31.62 -11.42 3.80
C ARG A 22 30.18 -11.51 3.29
N TRP A 23 29.65 -12.72 3.07
CA TRP A 23 28.27 -12.92 2.62
C TRP A 23 27.26 -12.52 3.69
N ARG A 24 27.56 -12.79 4.97
CA ARG A 24 26.70 -12.36 6.08
C ARG A 24 26.59 -10.84 6.15
N ILE A 25 27.71 -10.13 6.03
CA ILE A 25 27.75 -8.65 6.00
C ILE A 25 26.93 -8.13 4.81
N LEU A 26 27.10 -8.71 3.62
CA LEU A 26 26.36 -8.31 2.43
C LEU A 26 24.85 -8.51 2.60
N VAL A 27 24.41 -9.66 3.10
CA VAL A 27 22.99 -9.93 3.35
C VAL A 27 22.39 -8.95 4.37
N VAL A 28 23.11 -8.66 5.46
CA VAL A 28 22.67 -7.69 6.46
C VAL A 28 22.59 -6.28 5.87
N ALA A 29 23.59 -5.86 5.09
CA ALA A 29 23.59 -4.55 4.44
C ALA A 29 22.42 -4.40 3.46
N VAL A 30 22.15 -5.43 2.65
CA VAL A 30 20.99 -5.46 1.73
C VAL A 30 19.68 -5.44 2.50
N ALA A 31 19.56 -6.20 3.60
CA ALA A 31 18.35 -6.18 4.42
C ALA A 31 18.10 -4.80 5.04
N ILE A 32 19.13 -4.14 5.58
CA ILE A 32 19.04 -2.78 6.12
C ILE A 32 18.59 -1.79 5.06
N LEU A 33 19.06 -1.94 3.82
CA LEU A 33 18.62 -1.12 2.69
C LEU A 33 17.15 -1.39 2.34
N LEU A 34 16.74 -2.66 2.21
CA LEU A 34 15.43 -3.03 1.68
C LEU A 34 14.27 -2.86 2.69
N VAL A 35 14.51 -3.09 3.98
CA VAL A 35 13.46 -2.96 5.01
C VAL A 35 12.74 -1.60 5.00
N PRO A 36 13.41 -0.44 4.95
CA PRO A 36 12.71 0.84 4.86
C PRO A 36 11.96 1.01 3.53
N PHE A 37 12.46 0.48 2.42
CA PHE A 37 11.72 0.49 1.15
C PHE A 37 10.43 -0.31 1.25
N PHE A 38 10.46 -1.51 1.82
CA PHE A 38 9.25 -2.30 2.06
C PHE A 38 8.27 -1.60 3.00
N ALA A 39 8.76 -0.96 4.06
CA ALA A 39 7.92 -0.18 4.97
C ALA A 39 7.25 1.01 4.27
N LEU A 40 7.99 1.70 3.39
CA LEU A 40 7.49 2.81 2.60
C LEU A 40 6.46 2.35 1.56
N SER A 41 6.75 1.26 0.83
CA SER A 41 5.80 0.62 -0.08
C SER A 41 4.50 0.26 0.67
N TRP A 42 4.60 -0.41 1.83
CA TRP A 42 3.43 -0.71 2.64
C TRP A 42 2.64 0.55 3.06
N TYR A 43 3.35 1.61 3.44
CA TYR A 43 2.72 2.87 3.85
C TYR A 43 1.97 3.56 2.71
N TRP A 44 2.54 3.55 1.50
CA TRP A 44 1.95 4.12 0.29
C TRP A 44 0.88 3.22 -0.37
N SER A 45 0.82 1.94 0.02
CA SER A 45 -0.19 0.97 -0.44
C SER A 45 -1.50 1.01 0.35
N ARG A 46 -1.73 2.02 1.18
CA ARG A 46 -2.98 2.16 1.92
C ARG A 46 -4.10 2.60 0.97
N GLU A 47 -5.25 1.97 1.11
CA GLU A 47 -6.50 2.31 0.41
C GLU A 47 -7.38 3.21 1.28
N PRO A 48 -8.36 3.94 0.70
CA PRO A 48 -9.30 4.72 1.49
C PRO A 48 -10.12 3.85 2.44
N SER A 49 -10.44 4.38 3.62
CA SER A 49 -11.35 3.73 4.55
C SER A 49 -12.76 3.65 3.99
N VAL A 50 -13.47 2.55 4.29
CA VAL A 50 -14.88 2.40 3.93
C VAL A 50 -15.71 3.50 4.62
N PHE A 51 -16.55 4.19 3.85
CA PHE A 51 -17.43 5.25 4.35
C PHE A 51 -18.88 5.00 3.91
N TRP A 52 -19.84 5.54 4.67
CA TRP A 52 -21.27 5.42 4.39
C TRP A 52 -21.83 6.77 3.98
N VAL A 53 -22.44 6.84 2.80
CA VAL A 53 -23.10 8.06 2.34
C VAL A 53 -24.56 8.05 2.75
N SER A 54 -24.91 8.86 3.75
CA SER A 54 -26.31 9.07 4.13
C SER A 54 -26.90 10.22 3.33
N ALA A 55 -27.72 9.91 2.33
CA ALA A 55 -28.50 10.93 1.62
C ALA A 55 -29.64 11.52 2.50
N ALA A 56 -29.92 10.89 3.65
CA ALA A 56 -30.92 11.29 4.63
C ALA A 56 -30.29 12.10 5.78
N THR A 57 -29.55 13.16 5.48
CA THR A 57 -29.19 14.15 6.50
C THR A 57 -30.36 15.12 6.68
N GLN A 58 -31.13 14.88 7.75
CA GLN A 58 -32.03 15.82 8.45
C GLN A 58 -32.73 16.88 7.56
N ASP A 59 -33.96 16.56 7.16
CA ASP A 59 -34.95 17.51 6.61
C ASP A 59 -34.71 18.11 5.21
N ARG A 60 -33.75 17.59 4.42
CA ARG A 60 -33.59 17.99 3.02
C ARG A 60 -34.13 16.94 2.03
N PRO A 61 -34.78 17.36 0.94
CA PRO A 61 -35.25 16.45 -0.09
C PRO A 61 -34.06 15.74 -0.75
N LEU A 62 -34.20 14.42 -0.96
CA LEU A 62 -33.22 13.59 -1.64
C LEU A 62 -32.97 14.12 -3.05
N VAL A 63 -31.75 14.58 -3.31
CA VAL A 63 -31.33 15.05 -4.63
C VAL A 63 -30.72 13.88 -5.41
N LEU A 64 -31.23 13.63 -6.62
CA LEU A 64 -30.69 12.63 -7.52
C LEU A 64 -29.21 12.93 -7.79
N GLY A 65 -28.34 11.92 -7.68
CA GLY A 65 -26.90 12.06 -7.92
C GLY A 65 -26.09 12.54 -6.71
N TYR A 66 -26.72 12.94 -5.60
CA TYR A 66 -26.00 13.37 -4.38
C TYR A 66 -24.98 12.34 -3.92
N SER A 67 -25.40 11.07 -3.79
CA SER A 67 -24.50 10.02 -3.31
C SER A 67 -23.31 9.79 -4.24
N THR A 68 -23.53 9.80 -5.56
CA THR A 68 -22.44 9.64 -6.53
C THR A 68 -21.45 10.79 -6.44
N THR A 69 -21.94 12.04 -6.39
CA THR A 69 -21.08 13.22 -6.26
C THR A 69 -20.32 13.23 -4.93
N ASP A 70 -21.00 12.90 -3.83
CA ASP A 70 -20.37 12.83 -2.50
C ASP A 70 -19.28 11.76 -2.45
N THR A 71 -19.55 10.55 -2.97
CA THR A 71 -18.52 9.50 -3.08
C THR A 71 -17.34 9.93 -3.93
N LEU A 72 -17.58 10.61 -5.05
CA LEU A 72 -16.53 11.06 -5.96
C LEU A 72 -15.65 12.11 -5.29
N ILE A 73 -16.24 13.08 -4.58
CA ILE A 73 -15.50 14.09 -3.83
C ILE A 73 -14.61 13.42 -2.79
N GLN A 74 -15.15 12.49 -2.00
CA GLN A 74 -14.38 11.81 -0.95
C GLN A 74 -13.18 11.03 -1.51
N VAL A 75 -13.37 10.27 -2.59
CA VAL A 75 -12.30 9.48 -3.22
C VAL A 75 -11.26 10.40 -3.88
N ALA A 76 -11.69 11.48 -4.53
CA ALA A 76 -10.80 12.47 -5.13
C ALA A 76 -9.95 13.20 -4.07
N THR A 77 -10.59 13.63 -2.97
CA THR A 77 -9.89 14.25 -1.83
C THR A 77 -8.89 13.29 -1.22
N TRP A 78 -9.27 12.02 -1.02
CA TRP A 78 -8.35 11.01 -0.53
C TRP A 78 -7.12 10.84 -1.44
N LEU A 79 -7.32 10.78 -2.76
CA LEU A 79 -6.21 10.65 -3.72
C LEU A 79 -5.27 11.87 -3.64
N LEU A 80 -5.82 13.06 -3.45
CA LEU A 80 -5.06 14.31 -3.32
C LEU A 80 -4.25 14.39 -2.02
N GLU A 81 -4.81 13.91 -0.91
CA GLU A 81 -4.20 13.96 0.43
C GLU A 81 -3.29 12.75 0.73
N LYS A 82 -3.27 11.76 -0.17
CA LYS A 82 -2.56 10.50 0.01
C LYS A 82 -1.05 10.71 0.24
N PRO A 83 -0.45 10.05 1.26
CA PRO A 83 1.00 10.06 1.43
C PRO A 83 1.69 9.32 0.29
N GLY A 84 2.64 9.98 -0.37
CA GLY A 84 3.36 9.44 -1.54
C GLY A 84 2.86 9.99 -2.88
N GLY A 85 1.77 10.76 -2.90
CA GLY A 85 1.26 11.40 -4.12
C GLY A 85 0.73 10.39 -5.15
N TYR A 86 0.74 10.78 -6.42
CA TYR A 86 0.29 9.95 -7.55
C TYR A 86 1.45 9.06 -8.01
N LEU A 87 1.53 7.87 -7.44
CA LEU A 87 2.64 6.93 -7.58
C LEU A 87 2.83 6.45 -9.03
N THR A 88 1.77 6.49 -9.82
CA THR A 88 1.85 6.18 -11.26
C THR A 88 2.80 7.12 -12.02
N ASN A 89 2.97 8.36 -11.55
CA ASN A 89 3.88 9.34 -12.16
C ASN A 89 5.30 9.33 -11.54
N ASP A 90 5.49 8.65 -10.40
CA ASP A 90 6.76 8.62 -9.67
C ASP A 90 7.33 7.18 -9.62
N ILE A 91 8.21 6.86 -10.59
CA ILE A 91 8.93 5.58 -10.68
C ILE A 91 10.08 5.54 -9.65
N MET A 92 9.77 5.75 -8.37
CA MET A 92 10.71 5.50 -7.29
C MET A 92 10.69 3.99 -6.96
N LEU A 93 11.84 3.44 -6.58
CA LEU A 93 12.04 2.03 -6.17
C LEU A 93 10.91 1.36 -5.35
N PRO A 94 10.21 2.02 -4.39
CA PRO A 94 9.08 1.41 -3.68
C PRO A 94 7.84 1.15 -4.55
N GLY A 95 7.66 1.84 -5.67
CA GLY A 95 6.49 1.70 -6.55
C GLY A 95 6.44 0.38 -7.33
N ILE A 96 7.59 -0.27 -7.57
CA ILE A 96 7.69 -1.55 -8.28
C ILE A 96 7.04 -2.71 -7.49
N TRP A 97 6.97 -2.56 -6.17
CA TRP A 97 6.47 -3.59 -5.25
C TRP A 97 4.99 -3.40 -4.88
N LEU A 98 4.34 -2.37 -5.42
CA LEU A 98 2.93 -2.08 -5.22
C LEU A 98 2.12 -2.80 -6.30
N ASP A 99 1.59 -3.97 -5.95
CA ASP A 99 0.78 -4.85 -6.80
C ASP A 99 -0.36 -4.09 -7.51
N ASN A 100 -1.20 -3.41 -6.72
CA ASN A 100 -2.50 -2.93 -7.18
C ASN A 100 -2.69 -1.40 -7.10
N MET A 101 -1.86 -0.71 -6.32
CA MET A 101 -2.06 0.71 -6.00
C MET A 101 -2.03 1.64 -7.24
N PRO A 102 -1.09 1.52 -8.19
CA PRO A 102 -1.11 2.34 -9.41
C PRO A 102 -2.39 2.13 -10.25
N SER A 103 -2.89 0.89 -10.32
CA SER A 103 -4.14 0.58 -11.01
C SER A 103 -5.36 1.20 -10.33
N PHE A 104 -5.38 1.23 -8.99
CA PHE A 104 -6.42 1.91 -8.22
C PHE A 104 -6.42 3.42 -8.49
N GLU A 105 -5.26 4.08 -8.39
CA GLU A 105 -5.10 5.52 -8.64
C GLU A 105 -5.57 5.90 -10.04
N PHE A 106 -5.19 5.11 -11.06
CA PHE A 106 -5.64 5.32 -12.43
C PHE A 106 -7.16 5.22 -12.57
N GLY A 107 -7.79 4.24 -11.90
CA GLY A 107 -9.24 4.08 -11.87
C GLY A 107 -9.95 5.31 -11.31
N VAL A 108 -9.44 5.88 -10.21
CA VAL A 108 -9.99 7.11 -9.62
C VAL A 108 -9.86 8.29 -10.58
N VAL A 109 -8.71 8.46 -11.23
CA VAL A 109 -8.51 9.57 -12.19
C VAL A 109 -9.44 9.45 -13.39
N VAL A 110 -9.64 8.25 -13.92
CA VAL A 110 -10.61 8.01 -15.00
C VAL A 110 -12.03 8.33 -14.54
N GLN A 111 -12.41 7.94 -13.32
CA GLN A 111 -13.73 8.25 -12.74
C GLN A 111 -13.99 9.75 -12.57
N ILE A 112 -12.96 10.55 -12.27
CA ILE A 112 -13.08 12.02 -12.14
C ILE A 112 -13.18 12.69 -13.51
N ARG A 113 -12.53 12.10 -14.52
CA ARG A 113 -12.46 12.66 -15.86
C ARG A 113 -13.76 12.46 -16.67
N ASP A 114 -14.34 11.26 -16.58
CA ASP A 114 -15.49 10.81 -17.40
C ASP A 114 -16.84 11.11 -16.72
#